data_AF-A0AAP2CKJ5-F1
#
_entry.id   AF-A0AAP2CKJ5-F1
#
_cell.length_a   1.000
_cell.length_b   1.000
_cell.length_c   1.000
_cell.angle_alpha   90.00
_cell.angle_beta   90.00
_cell.angle_gamma   90.00
#
_symmetry.space_group_name_H-M   'P 1'
#
loop_
_entity.id
_entity.type
_entity.pdbx_description
1 polymer ?
#
loop_
_entity_poly.entity_id
_entity_poly.type
_entity_poly.pdbx_seq_one_letter_code
_entity_poly.pdbx_strand_id
1 'polypeptide(L)'
;MTLEGEVSEAEKFFGKMETFAAEEDSSRFIAVLEEIGDYRGAKERYFRKEKAFEALPPKNKAVKELQLEEFEPVENWRLYCLRLSDSIVILFNGDIKTANTAQECPNVSPFFYQAEKFTRLIDQAIQEGDIEILPNQLRIEPGFELMQ
;
A
#
# COMPACT_ATOMS: atom_id res chain seq x y z
N MET A 1 -11.86 -2.05 6.09
CA MET A 1 -13.27 -2.41 6.31
C MET A 1 -13.52 -3.64 5.45
N THR A 2 -13.68 -4.79 6.07
CA THR A 2 -14.07 -6.04 5.42
C THR A 2 -15.40 -6.45 6.02
N LEU A 3 -16.36 -6.78 5.16
CA LEU A 3 -17.58 -7.48 5.57
C LEU A 3 -17.13 -8.88 6.05
N GLU A 4 -17.70 -9.38 7.15
CA GLU A 4 -17.31 -10.67 7.73
C GLU A 4 -17.29 -11.77 6.65
N GLY A 5 -16.12 -12.37 6.42
CA GLY A 5 -15.91 -13.47 5.45
C GLY A 5 -15.27 -13.07 4.11
N GLU A 6 -15.13 -11.77 3.81
CA GLU A 6 -14.42 -11.32 2.61
C GLU A 6 -12.93 -11.05 2.90
N VAL A 7 -12.06 -11.52 2.01
CA VAL A 7 -10.62 -11.26 2.04
C VAL A 7 -10.35 -9.88 1.43
N SER A 8 -9.68 -9.00 2.16
CA SER A 8 -9.30 -7.66 1.70
C SER A 8 -8.27 -7.72 0.56
N GLU A 9 -8.16 -6.62 -0.20
CA GLU A 9 -7.18 -6.49 -1.28
C GLU A 9 -5.73 -6.64 -0.78
N ALA A 10 -5.42 -6.16 0.42
CA ALA A 10 -4.11 -6.32 1.03
C ALA A 10 -3.85 -7.78 1.43
N GLU A 11 -4.84 -8.47 2.02
CA GLU A 11 -4.70 -9.90 2.35
C GLU A 11 -4.50 -10.76 1.11
N LYS A 12 -5.15 -10.44 -0.02
CA LYS A 12 -4.89 -11.10 -1.31
C LYS A 12 -3.44 -10.92 -1.77
N PHE A 13 -2.89 -9.71 -1.62
CA PHE A 13 -1.48 -9.45 -1.90
C PHE A 13 -0.57 -10.34 -1.04
N PHE A 14 -0.76 -10.33 0.28
CA PHE A 14 0.08 -11.09 1.21
C PHE A 14 -0.02 -12.60 0.98
N GLY A 15 -1.22 -13.15 0.79
CA GLY A 15 -1.40 -14.57 0.50
C GLY A 15 -0.73 -15.00 -0.81
N LYS A 16 -0.71 -14.11 -1.81
CA LYS A 16 0.05 -14.35 -3.05
C LYS A 16 1.56 -14.36 -2.79
N MET A 17 2.09 -13.39 -2.04
CA MET A 17 3.52 -13.32 -1.74
C MET A 17 4.00 -14.51 -0.90
N GLU A 18 3.20 -14.93 0.08
CA GLU A 18 3.46 -16.14 0.87
C GLU A 18 3.54 -17.40 0.01
N THR A 19 2.71 -17.48 -1.05
CA THR A 19 2.67 -18.65 -1.94
C THR A 19 3.82 -18.67 -2.96
N PHE A 20 4.18 -17.51 -3.52
CA PHE A 20 5.02 -17.45 -4.73
C PHE A 20 6.38 -16.78 -4.55
N ALA A 21 6.59 -16.03 -3.47
CA ALA A 21 7.86 -15.35 -3.23
C ALA A 21 8.81 -16.16 -2.35
N ALA A 22 10.09 -15.80 -2.38
CA ALA A 22 11.05 -16.33 -1.41
C ALA A 22 10.66 -15.87 0.01
N GLU A 23 10.77 -16.77 0.98
CA GLU A 23 10.47 -16.49 2.39
C GLU A 23 11.26 -15.29 2.94
N GLU A 24 12.52 -15.15 2.50
CA GLU A 24 13.38 -14.03 2.85
C GLU A 24 12.84 -12.68 2.32
N ASP A 25 12.35 -12.66 1.08
CA ASP A 25 11.75 -11.44 0.49
C ASP A 25 10.48 -11.03 1.23
N SER A 26 9.64 -12.01 1.60
CA SER A 26 8.43 -11.80 2.40
C SER A 26 8.76 -11.27 3.79
N SER A 27 9.68 -11.92 4.50
CA SER A 27 10.11 -11.52 5.85
C SER A 27 10.65 -10.10 5.88
N ARG A 28 11.45 -9.76 4.86
CA ARG A 28 11.96 -8.40 4.67
C ARG A 28 10.86 -7.39 4.40
N PHE A 29 9.91 -7.73 3.53
CA PHE A 29 8.80 -6.84 3.22
C PHE A 29 7.95 -6.56 4.46
N ILE A 30 7.69 -7.57 5.29
CA ILE A 30 7.01 -7.41 6.57
C ILE A 30 7.81 -6.52 7.52
N ALA A 31 9.13 -6.72 7.65
CA ALA A 31 9.97 -5.85 8.48
C ALA A 31 9.92 -4.36 8.04
N VAL A 32 9.83 -4.08 6.73
CA VAL A 32 9.62 -2.71 6.24
C VAL A 32 8.27 -2.16 6.70
N LEU A 33 7.20 -2.96 6.65
CA LEU A 33 5.87 -2.53 7.08
C LEU A 33 5.82 -2.28 8.59
N GLU A 34 6.40 -3.16 9.40
CA GLU A 34 6.51 -3.03 10.85
C GLU A 34 7.32 -1.78 11.24
N GLU A 35 8.47 -1.56 10.60
CA GLU A 35 9.29 -0.38 10.89
C GLU A 35 8.54 0.93 10.61
N ILE A 36 7.81 1.00 9.49
CA ILE A 36 7.00 2.17 9.13
C ILE A 36 5.78 2.30 10.06
N GLY A 37 5.05 1.21 10.29
CA GLY A 37 3.79 1.19 11.02
C GLY A 37 3.94 1.41 12.52
N ASP A 38 4.93 0.76 13.13
CA ASP A 38 5.04 0.68 14.59
C ASP A 38 6.04 1.68 15.18
N TYR A 39 7.08 2.06 14.42
CA TYR A 39 8.21 2.81 14.98
C TYR A 39 8.44 4.19 14.35
N ARG A 40 8.29 4.32 13.03
CA ARG A 40 8.72 5.55 12.31
C ARG A 40 7.58 6.47 11.90
N GLY A 41 6.37 5.93 11.77
CA GLY A 41 5.23 6.57 11.12
C GLY A 41 5.36 6.57 9.60
N ALA A 42 4.22 6.69 8.93
CA ALA A 42 4.06 6.70 7.47
C ALA A 42 4.52 8.01 6.82
N LYS A 43 5.80 8.36 6.99
CA LYS A 43 6.41 9.56 6.39
C LYS A 43 6.57 9.39 4.89
N GLU A 44 6.30 10.44 4.12
CA GLU A 44 6.31 10.44 2.64
C GLU A 44 7.55 9.78 2.02
N ARG A 45 8.72 10.00 2.60
CA ARG A 45 10.00 9.45 2.10
C ARG A 45 10.08 7.93 2.11
N TYR A 46 9.24 7.24 2.87
CA TYR A 46 9.18 5.77 2.93
C TYR A 46 8.31 5.16 1.82
N PHE A 47 7.75 5.97 0.94
CA PHE A 47 6.84 5.52 -0.13
C PHE A 47 7.37 5.84 -1.52
N ARG A 48 7.00 5.02 -2.51
CA ARG A 48 7.18 5.31 -3.94
C ARG A 48 6.01 6.14 -4.42
N LYS A 49 6.26 7.35 -4.92
CA LYS A 49 5.21 8.17 -5.54
C LYS A 49 4.86 7.62 -6.93
N GLU A 50 3.60 7.22 -7.14
CA GLU A 50 3.10 6.57 -8.38
C GLU A 50 1.96 7.36 -9.05
N LYS A 51 1.47 8.46 -8.44
CA LYS A 51 0.73 9.62 -9.02
C LYS A 51 0.10 10.41 -7.86
N ALA A 52 -1.21 10.25 -7.66
CA ALA A 52 -2.00 10.69 -6.50
C ALA A 52 -2.01 9.64 -5.38
N PHE A 53 -1.33 8.51 -5.61
CA PHE A 53 -1.18 7.39 -4.69
C PHE A 53 0.27 6.93 -4.66
N GLU A 54 0.55 6.02 -3.74
CA GLU A 54 1.86 5.53 -3.42
C GLU A 54 2.00 4.02 -3.62
N ALA A 55 3.23 3.52 -3.52
CA ALA A 55 3.52 2.11 -3.42
C ALA A 55 4.66 1.81 -2.43
N LEU A 56 4.60 0.60 -1.87
CA LEU A 56 5.65 -0.02 -1.06
C LEU A 56 6.27 -1.21 -1.84
N PRO A 57 7.51 -1.60 -1.53
CA PRO A 57 8.39 -1.03 -0.49
C PRO A 57 9.04 0.27 -0.96
N PRO A 58 9.72 1.05 -0.10
CA PRO A 58 10.49 2.21 -0.53
C PRO A 58 11.58 1.86 -1.56
N LYS A 59 12.17 2.88 -2.19
CA LYS A 59 13.43 2.72 -2.94
C LYS A 59 14.61 2.56 -1.98
N ASN A 60 15.71 1.95 -2.43
CA ASN A 60 16.88 1.57 -1.62
C ASN A 60 17.39 2.63 -0.64
N LYS A 61 17.38 3.91 -1.04
CA LYS A 61 17.84 4.99 -0.16
C LYS A 61 17.03 5.07 1.14
N ALA A 62 15.71 4.92 1.06
CA ALA A 62 14.84 4.97 2.22
C ALA A 62 14.86 3.67 3.04
N VAL A 63 15.14 2.52 2.41
CA VAL A 63 15.34 1.25 3.14
C VAL A 63 16.56 1.33 4.07
N LYS A 64 17.64 1.99 3.64
CA LYS A 64 18.81 2.23 4.52
C LYS A 64 18.46 3.07 5.76
N GLU A 65 17.56 4.04 5.61
CA GLU A 65 17.10 4.86 6.75
C GLU A 65 16.25 4.06 7.76
N LEU A 66 15.67 2.95 7.32
CA LEU A 66 14.94 2.01 8.18
C LEU A 66 15.88 1.07 8.94
N GLN A 67 17.21 1.18 8.75
CA GLN A 67 18.24 0.34 9.40
C GLN A 67 18.08 -1.16 9.10
N LEU A 68 17.45 -1.50 7.98
CA LEU A 68 17.28 -2.86 7.47
C LEU A 68 18.44 -3.26 6.55
N GLU A 69 19.66 -2.80 6.87
CA GLU A 69 20.85 -2.83 6.00
C GLU A 69 21.39 -4.25 5.75
N GLU A 70 21.02 -5.20 6.61
CA GLU A 70 21.37 -6.62 6.45
C GLU A 70 20.61 -7.28 5.28
N PHE A 71 19.60 -6.60 4.74
CA PHE A 71 18.78 -7.10 3.68
C PHE A 71 19.03 -6.37 2.35
N GLU A 72 19.19 -7.13 1.26
CA GLU A 72 18.99 -6.57 -0.09
C GLU A 72 17.56 -6.01 -0.20
N PRO A 73 17.20 -5.12 -1.12
CA PRO A 73 15.85 -4.54 -1.18
C PRO A 73 14.88 -5.29 -2.11
N VAL A 74 13.60 -5.45 -1.72
CA VAL A 74 12.54 -6.02 -2.60
C VAL A 74 12.04 -5.01 -3.65
N GLU A 75 12.93 -4.51 -4.50
CA GLU A 75 12.61 -3.33 -5.31
C GLU A 75 11.50 -3.50 -6.35
N ASN A 76 11.25 -4.74 -6.75
CA ASN A 76 10.28 -5.09 -7.79
C ASN A 76 8.85 -5.27 -7.23
N TRP A 77 8.65 -5.43 -5.93
CA TRP A 77 7.29 -5.52 -5.38
C TRP A 77 6.59 -4.17 -5.45
N ARG A 78 5.28 -4.20 -5.67
CA ARG A 78 4.42 -3.02 -5.59
C ARG A 78 3.19 -3.41 -4.78
N LEU A 79 3.14 -3.02 -3.52
CA LEU A 79 1.90 -2.93 -2.76
C LEU A 79 1.42 -1.48 -2.88
N TYR A 80 0.36 -1.24 -3.65
CA TYR A 80 -0.18 0.11 -3.81
C TYR A 80 -0.92 0.54 -2.55
N CYS A 81 -0.89 1.83 -2.25
CA CYS A 81 -1.52 2.39 -1.07
C CYS A 81 -1.87 3.87 -1.28
N LEU A 82 -2.75 4.38 -0.42
CA LEU A 82 -3.02 5.80 -0.27
C LEU A 82 -2.57 6.25 1.12
N ARG A 83 -1.57 7.13 1.17
CA ARG A 83 -1.09 7.75 2.40
C ARG A 83 -1.90 8.99 2.72
N LEU A 84 -2.69 8.94 3.80
CA LEU A 84 -3.54 10.07 4.22
C LEU A 84 -2.85 10.96 5.25
N SER A 85 -2.01 10.38 6.11
CA SER A 85 -1.20 11.11 7.09
C SER A 85 0.02 10.28 7.49
N ASP A 86 0.83 10.79 8.41
CA ASP A 86 1.93 10.02 9.00
C ASP A 86 1.44 8.88 9.92
N SER A 87 0.13 8.80 10.18
CA SER A 87 -0.49 7.78 11.04
C SER A 87 -1.54 6.92 10.32
N ILE A 88 -1.90 7.27 9.08
CA ILE A 88 -2.97 6.57 8.35
C ILE A 88 -2.52 6.28 6.92
N VAL A 89 -2.51 4.99 6.59
CA VAL A 89 -2.28 4.45 5.25
C VAL A 89 -3.39 3.46 4.93
N ILE A 90 -4.01 3.62 3.76
CA ILE A 90 -4.94 2.63 3.21
C ILE A 90 -4.15 1.73 2.24
N LEU A 91 -4.06 0.44 2.56
CA LEU A 91 -3.42 -0.55 1.70
C LEU A 91 -4.42 -1.05 0.64
N PHE A 92 -3.98 -1.11 -0.61
CA PHE A 92 -4.70 -1.71 -1.71
C PHE A 92 -4.11 -3.10 -2.03
N ASN A 93 -4.12 -3.50 -3.30
CA ASN A 93 -3.48 -4.70 -3.80
C ASN A 93 -2.19 -4.35 -4.56
N GLY A 94 -1.62 -5.34 -5.24
CA GLY A 94 -0.36 -5.20 -5.93
C GLY A 94 0.22 -6.49 -6.48
N ASP A 95 1.45 -6.41 -6.98
CA ASP A 95 2.17 -7.58 -7.49
C ASP A 95 3.68 -7.32 -7.65
N ILE A 96 4.38 -8.30 -8.19
CA ILE A 96 5.78 -8.21 -8.59
C ILE A 96 5.89 -7.58 -9.99
N LYS A 97 6.52 -6.40 -10.07
CA LYS A 97 6.80 -5.68 -11.30
C LYS A 97 7.93 -6.32 -12.09
N THR A 98 7.66 -6.64 -13.35
CA THR A 98 8.59 -7.30 -14.29
C THR A 98 8.93 -6.45 -15.53
N ALA A 99 8.35 -5.26 -15.66
CA ALA A 99 8.63 -4.33 -16.76
C ALA A 99 9.25 -3.01 -16.25
N ASN A 100 9.63 -2.13 -17.18
CA ASN A 100 10.28 -0.84 -16.86
C ASN A 100 9.35 0.13 -16.12
N THR A 101 8.08 0.22 -16.52
CA THR A 101 7.07 1.06 -15.88
C THR A 101 5.98 0.20 -15.23
N ALA A 102 5.24 0.76 -14.27
CA ALA A 102 4.13 0.05 -13.65
C ALA A 102 2.97 -0.15 -14.65
N GLN A 103 2.71 0.86 -15.47
CA GLN A 103 1.63 0.90 -16.45
C GLN A 103 1.81 -0.14 -17.57
N GLU A 104 3.05 -0.43 -17.96
CA GLU A 104 3.36 -1.41 -19.01
C GLU A 104 3.59 -2.82 -18.46
N CYS A 105 3.65 -2.99 -17.13
CA CYS A 105 3.88 -4.29 -16.53
C CYS A 105 2.55 -5.05 -16.39
N PRO A 106 2.37 -6.21 -17.05
CA PRO A 106 1.10 -6.94 -17.02
C PRO A 106 0.69 -7.43 -15.63
N ASN A 107 1.66 -7.61 -14.73
CA ASN A 107 1.40 -8.05 -13.35
C ASN A 107 0.83 -6.92 -12.50
N VAL A 108 1.41 -5.71 -12.59
CA VAL A 108 1.05 -4.60 -11.68
C VAL A 108 0.12 -3.56 -12.30
N SER A 109 0.02 -3.48 -13.63
CA SER A 109 -0.80 -2.47 -14.29
C SER A 109 -2.29 -2.56 -13.93
N PRO A 110 -2.92 -3.74 -13.78
CA PRO A 110 -4.32 -3.81 -13.34
C PRO A 110 -4.51 -3.20 -11.95
N PHE A 111 -3.60 -3.52 -11.02
CA PHE A 111 -3.61 -2.99 -9.66
C PHE A 111 -3.26 -1.50 -9.59
N PHE A 112 -2.41 -1.01 -10.49
CA PHE A 112 -2.10 0.41 -10.63
C PHE A 112 -3.35 1.22 -10.98
N TYR A 113 -4.10 0.78 -12.00
CA TYR A 113 -5.34 1.47 -12.40
C TYR A 113 -6.45 1.32 -11.37
N GLN A 114 -6.49 0.20 -10.66
CA GLN A 114 -7.40 0.01 -9.53
C GLN A 114 -7.08 0.99 -8.38
N ALA A 115 -5.80 1.13 -8.01
CA ALA A 115 -5.35 2.10 -7.02
C ALA A 115 -5.71 3.54 -7.43
N GLU A 116 -5.48 3.91 -8.70
CA GLU A 116 -5.87 5.21 -9.23
C GLU A 116 -7.38 5.48 -9.10
N LYS A 117 -8.21 4.46 -9.39
CA LYS A 117 -9.66 4.56 -9.22
C LYS A 117 -10.05 4.71 -7.75
N PHE A 118 -9.51 3.88 -6.87
CA PHE A 118 -9.83 3.92 -5.44
C PHE A 118 -9.41 5.24 -4.80
N THR A 119 -8.22 5.74 -5.12
CA THR A 119 -7.77 7.06 -4.65
C THR A 119 -8.75 8.15 -5.03
N ARG A 120 -9.20 8.22 -6.29
CA ARG A 120 -10.18 9.23 -6.71
C ARG A 120 -11.50 9.12 -5.93
N LEU A 121 -12.00 7.90 -5.70
CA LEU A 121 -13.25 7.69 -4.97
C LEU A 121 -13.11 8.04 -3.49
N ILE A 122 -11.98 7.69 -2.86
CA ILE A 122 -11.69 8.02 -1.46
C ILE A 122 -11.54 9.54 -1.31
N ASP A 123 -10.80 10.20 -2.21
CA ASP A 123 -10.66 11.66 -2.20
C ASP A 123 -12.02 12.36 -2.34
N GLN A 124 -12.89 11.85 -3.20
CA GLN A 124 -14.25 12.36 -3.36
C GLN A 124 -15.07 12.17 -2.07
N ALA A 125 -15.03 10.98 -1.47
CA ALA A 125 -15.74 10.69 -0.21
C ALA A 125 -15.25 11.57 0.95
N ILE A 126 -13.95 11.89 0.99
CA ILE A 126 -13.39 12.85 1.96
C ILE A 126 -13.95 14.26 1.71
N GLN A 127 -14.03 14.69 0.45
CA GLN A 127 -14.57 16.01 0.08
C GLN A 127 -16.07 16.14 0.37
N GLU A 128 -16.82 15.05 0.18
CA GLU A 128 -18.26 14.99 0.43
C GLU A 128 -18.60 14.83 1.92
N GLY A 129 -17.61 14.48 2.75
CA GLY A 129 -17.76 14.32 4.20
C GLY A 129 -18.14 12.91 4.64
N ASP A 130 -18.20 11.95 3.70
CA ASP A 130 -18.47 10.54 3.98
C ASP A 130 -17.30 9.85 4.69
N ILE A 131 -16.07 10.36 4.52
CA ILE A 131 -14.87 9.92 5.23
C ILE A 131 -14.22 11.12 5.92
N GLU A 132 -14.10 11.07 7.23
CA GLU A 132 -13.32 12.05 8.01
C GLU A 132 -11.98 11.43 8.45
N ILE A 133 -10.90 12.17 8.17
CA ILE A 133 -9.54 11.83 8.62
C ILE A 133 -9.33 12.44 10.01
N LEU A 134 -9.30 11.58 11.03
CA LEU A 134 -8.92 11.95 12.41
C LEU A 134 -7.41 11.70 12.61
N PRO A 135 -6.79 12.15 13.72
CA PRO A 135 -5.34 12.05 13.89
C PRO A 135 -4.75 10.64 13.71
N ASN A 136 -5.47 9.60 14.12
CA ASN A 136 -4.99 8.21 14.14
C ASN A 136 -6.03 7.19 13.66
N GLN A 137 -7.15 7.64 13.09
CA GLN A 137 -8.21 6.75 12.58
C GLN A 137 -9.02 7.45 11.50
N LEU A 138 -9.77 6.67 10.73
CA LEU A 138 -10.81 7.16 9.84
C LEU A 138 -12.16 7.03 10.52
N ARG A 139 -12.99 8.06 10.45
CA ARG A 139 -14.44 7.93 10.68
C ARG A 139 -15.10 7.82 9.33
N ILE A 140 -15.87 6.76 9.11
CA ILE A 140 -16.61 6.52 7.87
C ILE A 140 -18.09 6.62 8.21
N GLU A 141 -18.85 7.35 7.40
CA GLU A 141 -20.29 7.49 7.60
C GLU A 141 -20.98 6.11 7.55
N PRO A 142 -21.94 5.83 8.47
CA PRO A 142 -22.62 4.54 8.50
C PRO A 142 -23.31 4.21 7.17
N GLY A 143 -23.00 3.04 6.61
CA GLY A 143 -23.58 2.59 5.34
C GLY A 143 -22.90 3.15 4.08
N PHE A 144 -21.82 3.93 4.22
CA PHE A 144 -21.00 4.30 3.09
C PHE A 144 -20.31 3.06 2.49
N GLU A 145 -20.45 2.90 1.18
CA GLU A 145 -19.78 1.88 0.39
C GLU A 145 -19.14 2.52 -0.85
N LEU A 146 -17.90 2.13 -1.14
CA LEU A 146 -17.26 2.48 -2.40
C LEU A 146 -17.89 1.65 -3.51
N MET A 147 -18.86 2.23 -4.23
CA MET A 147 -19.48 1.57 -5.39
C MET A 147 -18.41 1.27 -6.45
N GLN A 148 -18.21 -0.02 -6.73
CA GLN A 148 -17.25 -0.52 -7.72
C GLN A 148 -17.80 -0.51 -9.14
#